data_AF-A0A961EK56-F1
#
_entry.id   AF-A0A961EK56-F1
#
_cell.length_a   1.000
_cell.length_b   1.000
_cell.length_c   1.000
_cell.angle_alpha   90.00
_cell.angle_beta   90.00
_cell.angle_gamma   90.00
#
_symmetry.space_group_name_H-M   'P 1'
#
loop_
_entity.id
_entity.type
_entity.pdbx_description
1 polymer ?
#
loop_
_entity_poly.entity_id
_entity_poly.type
_entity_poly.pdbx_seq_one_letter_code
_entity_poly.pdbx_strand_id
1 'polypeptide(L)'
;MTSPAVELSPTDLAVDHALAHLSSGRRFLLEVTPVDADEARAAYLDGSAPDPQFTYRELDADPDVTAAQLAAINVTNVENLTLGHLLRAKHRELELQVEMLRARDSEDFLGLSIELYGSVSPTLRAQAEQVLAAVLAAESAGSALHAEAFLLLAQEEIAHYREQDPDIEMHAEIRPDAVGVMVSGDTLLIGPDSAVQQRRAAALIHHEVGTHLVTQVNGAAQP
;
A
#
# COMPACT_ATOMS: atom_id res chain seq x y z
N MET A 1 -1.09 35.31 16.21
CA MET A 1 -0.80 34.49 17.40
C MET A 1 -0.24 33.18 16.89
N THR A 2 1.08 33.03 16.88
CA THR A 2 1.73 31.77 16.58
C THR A 2 1.48 30.81 17.74
N SER A 3 0.81 29.68 17.50
CA SER A 3 0.75 28.60 18.49
C SER A 3 2.17 28.27 18.97
N PRO A 4 2.38 28.00 20.27
CA PRO A 4 3.68 27.54 20.73
C PRO A 4 4.03 26.27 19.94
N ALA A 5 5.24 26.21 19.39
CA ALA A 5 5.74 25.00 18.78
C ALA A 5 5.72 23.89 19.85
N VAL A 6 5.09 22.76 19.54
CA VAL A 6 5.10 21.59 20.41
C VAL A 6 6.52 21.02 20.32
N GLU A 7 7.31 21.22 21.36
CA GLU A 7 8.67 20.67 21.43
C GLU A 7 8.57 19.21 21.88
N LEU A 8 8.99 18.29 21.01
CA LEU A 8 9.01 16.85 21.29
C LEU A 8 10.29 16.48 22.06
N SER A 9 10.18 15.54 22.99
CA SER A 9 11.35 15.07 23.74
C SER A 9 12.30 14.27 22.83
N PRO A 10 13.61 14.18 23.16
CA PRO A 10 14.51 13.28 22.44
C PRO A 10 14.07 11.81 22.48
N THR A 11 13.39 11.40 23.56
CA THR A 11 12.83 10.05 23.69
C THR A 11 11.68 9.83 22.71
N ASP A 12 10.79 10.82 22.59
CA ASP A 12 9.64 10.78 21.68
C ASP A 12 10.11 10.62 20.23
N LEU A 13 11.08 11.44 19.83
CA LEU A 13 11.70 11.39 18.49
C LEU A 13 12.43 10.07 18.24
N ALA A 14 13.13 9.53 19.25
CA ALA A 14 13.83 8.25 19.11
C ALA A 14 12.87 7.07 18.87
N VAL A 15 11.72 7.06 19.56
CA VAL A 15 10.68 6.03 19.36
C VAL A 15 10.03 6.18 17.98
N ASP A 16 9.70 7.41 17.59
CA ASP A 16 9.15 7.73 16.26
C ASP A 16 10.10 7.23 15.14
N HIS A 17 11.37 7.65 15.18
CA HIS A 17 12.38 7.23 14.20
C HIS A 17 12.55 5.71 14.15
N ALA A 18 12.53 5.02 15.29
CA ALA A 18 12.65 3.56 15.32
C ALA A 18 11.46 2.88 14.62
N LEU A 19 10.23 3.35 14.83
CA LEU A 19 9.04 2.84 14.15
C LEU A 19 9.04 3.19 12.67
N ALA A 20 9.41 4.42 12.31
CA ALA A 20 9.50 4.88 10.93
C ALA A 20 10.52 4.06 10.13
N HIS A 21 11.69 3.80 10.72
CA HIS A 21 12.72 2.96 10.10
C HIS A 21 12.23 1.52 9.88
N LEU A 22 11.62 0.91 10.90
CA LEU A 22 11.10 -0.45 10.79
C LEU A 22 9.90 -0.54 9.82
N SER A 23 9.08 0.51 9.72
CA SER A 23 7.95 0.56 8.78
C SER A 23 8.40 0.75 7.33
N SER A 24 9.37 1.63 7.08
CA SER A 24 9.83 1.97 5.73
C SER A 24 10.64 0.85 5.06
N GLY A 25 11.32 0.00 5.84
CA GLY A 25 12.04 -1.16 5.32
C GLY A 25 11.14 -2.30 4.82
N ARG A 26 9.81 -2.18 4.93
CA ARG A 26 8.86 -3.26 4.61
C ARG A 26 7.97 -2.91 3.44
N ARG A 27 7.72 -3.91 2.60
CA ARG A 27 6.85 -3.81 1.42
C ARG A 27 5.64 -4.71 1.61
N PHE A 28 4.91 -4.51 2.70
CA PHE A 28 3.81 -5.40 3.12
C PHE A 28 2.84 -5.75 1.99
N LEU A 29 2.35 -4.75 1.23
CA LEU A 29 1.45 -4.98 0.10
C LEU A 29 2.06 -5.92 -0.95
N LEU A 30 3.34 -5.75 -1.24
CA LEU A 30 4.06 -6.62 -2.16
C LEU A 30 4.19 -8.03 -1.57
N GLU A 31 4.57 -8.16 -0.31
CA GLU A 31 4.77 -9.44 0.39
C GLU A 31 3.49 -10.29 0.52
N VAL A 32 2.32 -9.65 0.59
CA VAL A 32 1.00 -10.32 0.58
C VAL A 32 0.38 -10.44 -0.82
N THR A 33 1.02 -9.88 -1.85
CA THR A 33 0.57 -10.02 -3.23
C THR A 33 1.18 -11.29 -3.84
N PRO A 34 0.37 -12.21 -4.40
CA PRO A 34 0.90 -13.38 -5.07
C PRO A 34 1.55 -13.04 -6.40
N VAL A 35 2.49 -13.86 -6.85
CA VAL A 35 3.26 -13.62 -8.10
C VAL A 35 2.59 -14.21 -9.34
N ASP A 36 1.61 -15.08 -9.16
CA ASP A 36 0.92 -15.86 -10.19
C ASP A 36 -0.58 -15.51 -10.29
N ALA A 37 -0.99 -14.34 -9.79
CA ALA A 37 -2.39 -13.94 -9.71
C ALA A 37 -3.11 -13.96 -11.08
N ASP A 38 -2.44 -13.52 -12.14
CA ASP A 38 -3.02 -13.47 -13.48
C ASP A 38 -3.20 -14.87 -14.09
N GLU A 39 -2.23 -15.76 -13.86
CA GLU A 39 -2.32 -17.17 -14.26
C GLU A 39 -3.44 -17.90 -13.50
N ALA A 40 -3.48 -17.72 -12.18
CA ALA A 40 -4.51 -18.27 -11.30
C ALA A 40 -5.92 -17.75 -11.70
N ARG A 41 -6.03 -16.46 -12.06
CA ARG A 41 -7.28 -15.88 -12.56
C ARG A 41 -7.71 -16.49 -13.88
N ALA A 42 -6.79 -16.69 -14.83
CA ALA A 42 -7.11 -17.33 -16.11
C ALA A 42 -7.64 -18.75 -15.91
N ALA A 43 -6.95 -19.55 -15.09
CA ALA A 43 -7.34 -20.92 -14.74
C ALA A 43 -8.68 -21.00 -13.99
N TYR A 44 -8.97 -20.01 -13.15
CA TYR A 44 -10.28 -19.91 -12.50
C TYR A 44 -11.41 -19.62 -13.50
N LEU A 45 -11.18 -18.67 -14.43
CA LEU A 45 -12.18 -18.25 -15.41
C LEU A 45 -12.47 -19.32 -16.48
N ASP A 46 -11.47 -20.13 -16.85
CA ASP A 46 -11.66 -21.25 -17.77
C ASP A 46 -12.19 -22.53 -17.10
N GLY A 47 -12.22 -22.54 -15.75
CA GLY A 47 -12.75 -23.64 -14.94
C GLY A 47 -11.77 -24.77 -14.64
N SER A 48 -10.49 -24.64 -15.02
CA SER A 48 -9.44 -25.63 -14.74
C SER A 48 -8.98 -25.62 -13.28
N ALA A 49 -9.10 -24.49 -12.57
CA ALA A 49 -8.76 -24.34 -11.16
C ALA A 49 -9.87 -23.58 -10.39
N PRO A 50 -10.95 -24.27 -9.94
CA PRO A 50 -12.05 -23.62 -9.23
C PRO A 50 -11.68 -23.11 -7.83
N ASP A 51 -10.59 -23.64 -7.26
CA ASP A 51 -9.99 -23.21 -6.00
C ASP A 51 -8.51 -22.88 -6.27
N PRO A 52 -8.21 -21.64 -6.71
CA PRO A 52 -6.87 -21.27 -7.11
C PRO A 52 -5.93 -21.27 -5.91
N GLN A 53 -4.79 -21.94 -6.04
CA GLN A 53 -3.67 -21.82 -5.11
C GLN A 53 -2.73 -20.74 -5.62
N PHE A 54 -2.24 -19.91 -4.71
CA PHE A 54 -1.36 -18.80 -5.04
C PHE A 54 0.07 -19.08 -4.62
N THR A 55 1.00 -18.65 -5.46
CA THR A 55 2.43 -18.66 -5.16
C THR A 55 2.84 -17.29 -4.68
N TYR A 56 3.64 -17.26 -3.60
CA TYR A 56 4.14 -16.02 -3.02
C TYR A 56 5.65 -15.95 -3.07
N ARG A 57 6.17 -14.72 -3.12
CA ARG A 57 7.59 -14.43 -2.98
C ARG A 57 8.13 -14.83 -1.60
N GLU A 58 9.42 -15.07 -1.52
CA GLU A 58 10.13 -15.13 -0.23
C GLU A 58 9.99 -13.79 0.49
N LEU A 59 9.78 -13.83 1.81
CA LEU A 59 9.69 -12.61 2.61
C LEU A 59 11.06 -11.95 2.68
N ASP A 60 11.08 -10.62 2.62
CA ASP A 60 12.33 -9.85 2.67
C ASP A 60 13.00 -9.98 4.05
N ALA A 61 12.18 -10.18 5.09
CA ALA A 61 12.62 -10.41 6.45
C ALA A 61 11.78 -11.52 7.11
N ASP A 62 12.41 -12.25 8.03
CA ASP A 62 11.72 -13.22 8.87
C ASP A 62 10.70 -12.48 9.79
N PRO A 63 9.41 -12.87 9.79
CA PRO A 63 8.41 -12.31 10.69
C PRO A 63 8.82 -12.34 12.17
N ASP A 64 9.53 -13.36 12.62
CA ASP A 64 9.96 -13.49 14.01
C ASP A 64 11.06 -12.49 14.38
N VAL A 65 11.99 -12.24 13.45
CA VAL A 65 13.00 -11.18 13.61
C VAL A 65 12.32 -9.82 13.68
N THR A 66 11.35 -9.59 12.79
CA THR A 66 10.59 -8.33 12.73
C THR A 66 9.78 -8.11 14.00
N ALA A 67 9.12 -9.16 14.52
CA ALA A 67 8.40 -9.11 15.78
C ALA A 67 9.33 -8.79 16.96
N ALA A 68 10.52 -9.39 17.01
CA ALA A 68 11.51 -9.11 18.05
C ALA A 68 12.01 -7.66 18.00
N GLN A 69 12.26 -7.12 16.79
CA GLN A 69 12.62 -5.72 16.60
C GLN A 69 11.51 -4.78 17.06
N LEU A 70 10.25 -5.08 16.71
CA LEU A 70 9.09 -4.28 17.09
C LEU A 70 8.85 -4.31 18.61
N ALA A 71 9.00 -5.47 19.25
CA ALA A 71 8.89 -5.62 20.70
C ALA A 71 9.96 -4.85 21.48
N ALA A 72 11.12 -4.61 20.88
CA ALA A 72 12.17 -3.79 21.49
C ALA A 72 11.85 -2.28 21.50
N ILE A 73 10.89 -1.83 20.70
CA ILE A 73 10.48 -0.42 20.63
C ILE A 73 9.44 -0.14 21.71
N ASN A 74 9.85 0.54 22.78
CA ASN A 74 8.97 0.86 23.89
C ASN A 74 8.17 2.15 23.65
N VAL A 75 6.99 2.01 23.04
CA VAL A 75 6.05 3.11 22.79
C VAL A 75 5.37 3.69 24.05
N THR A 76 5.50 3.05 25.22
CA THR A 76 4.94 3.61 26.46
C THR A 76 5.80 4.73 27.05
N ASN A 77 7.04 4.87 26.59
CA ASN A 77 7.97 5.91 27.03
C ASN A 77 7.73 7.26 26.35
N VAL A 78 6.78 7.35 25.41
CA VAL A 78 6.46 8.59 24.70
C VAL A 78 5.70 9.51 25.65
N GLU A 79 6.29 10.66 25.94
CA GLU A 79 5.78 11.65 26.90
C GLU A 79 4.61 12.44 26.31
N ASN A 80 4.71 12.84 25.03
CA ASN A 80 3.64 13.53 24.35
C ASN A 80 2.43 12.61 24.15
N LEU A 81 1.28 12.98 24.73
CA LEU A 81 0.07 12.14 24.70
C LEU A 81 -0.49 11.91 23.30
N THR A 82 -0.46 12.93 22.44
CA THR A 82 -0.99 12.85 21.07
C THR A 82 -0.09 11.98 20.20
N LEU A 83 1.21 12.23 20.21
CA LEU A 83 2.18 11.40 19.49
C LEU A 83 2.16 9.96 20.01
N GLY A 84 2.15 9.78 21.33
CA GLY A 84 2.09 8.45 21.94
C GLY A 84 0.84 7.67 21.58
N HIS A 85 -0.30 8.33 21.28
CA HIS A 85 -1.48 7.65 20.73
C HIS A 85 -1.22 7.14 19.29
N LEU A 86 -0.67 8.00 18.43
CA LEU A 86 -0.34 7.66 17.04
C LEU A 86 0.71 6.54 16.96
N LEU A 87 1.79 6.63 17.74
CA LEU A 87 2.87 5.64 17.73
C LEU A 87 2.43 4.29 18.29
N ARG A 88 1.52 4.26 19.29
CA ARG A 88 0.89 3.01 19.74
C ARG A 88 -0.01 2.39 18.67
N ALA A 89 -0.78 3.20 17.95
CA ALA A 89 -1.59 2.72 16.85
C ALA A 89 -0.71 2.17 15.71
N LYS A 90 0.37 2.88 15.36
CA LYS A 90 1.33 2.43 14.34
C LYS A 90 2.07 1.16 14.76
N HIS A 91 2.49 1.07 16.02
CA HIS A 91 3.09 -0.15 16.56
C HIS A 91 2.14 -1.33 16.44
N ARG A 92 0.86 -1.18 16.85
CA ARG A 92 -0.16 -2.22 16.68
C ARG A 92 -0.42 -2.60 15.22
N GLU A 93 -0.46 -1.62 14.32
CA GLU A 93 -0.59 -1.84 12.88
C GLU A 93 0.54 -2.76 12.37
N LEU A 94 1.78 -2.47 12.77
CA LEU A 94 2.96 -3.25 12.38
C LEU A 94 2.96 -4.66 12.99
N GLU A 95 2.45 -4.84 14.23
CA GLU A 95 2.27 -6.16 14.83
C GLU A 95 1.29 -7.01 13.99
N LEU A 96 0.14 -6.44 13.65
CA LEU A 96 -0.87 -7.11 12.85
C LEU A 96 -0.36 -7.47 11.45
N GLN A 97 0.39 -6.57 10.80
CA GLN A 97 1.04 -6.88 9.53
C GLN A 97 2.01 -8.06 9.66
N VAL A 98 2.79 -8.15 10.73
CA VAL A 98 3.69 -9.29 10.97
C VAL A 98 2.89 -10.59 11.16
N GLU A 99 1.81 -10.58 11.94
CA GLU A 99 0.94 -11.76 12.06
C GLU A 99 0.30 -12.14 10.73
N MET A 100 -0.13 -11.17 9.92
CA MET A 100 -0.67 -11.42 8.58
C MET A 100 0.37 -12.07 7.65
N LEU A 101 1.64 -11.68 7.74
CA LEU A 101 2.72 -12.34 6.99
C LEU A 101 2.95 -13.78 7.45
N ARG A 102 2.82 -14.08 8.74
CA ARG A 102 2.86 -15.48 9.25
C ARG A 102 1.66 -16.29 8.80
N ALA A 103 0.48 -15.66 8.76
CA ALA A 103 -0.78 -16.26 8.34
C ALA A 103 -1.00 -16.21 6.81
N ARG A 104 0.02 -15.81 6.03
CA ARG A 104 -0.07 -15.76 4.57
C ARG A 104 -0.46 -17.13 4.04
N ASP A 105 -1.46 -17.17 3.15
CA ASP A 105 -2.06 -18.40 2.60
C ASP A 105 -2.74 -19.30 3.66
N SER A 106 -3.25 -18.72 4.75
CA SER A 106 -4.04 -19.43 5.77
C SER A 106 -5.41 -18.80 6.01
N GLU A 107 -6.32 -19.55 6.64
CA GLU A 107 -7.66 -19.07 7.00
C GLU A 107 -7.63 -17.92 8.02
N ASP A 108 -6.55 -17.78 8.79
CA ASP A 108 -6.40 -16.74 9.82
C ASP A 108 -6.18 -15.35 9.20
N PHE A 109 -5.68 -15.28 7.96
CA PHE A 109 -5.32 -14.01 7.30
C PHE A 109 -6.50 -13.04 7.23
N LEU A 110 -7.70 -13.54 6.90
CA LEU A 110 -8.89 -12.71 6.77
C LEU A 110 -9.28 -12.06 8.10
N GLY A 111 -9.20 -12.82 9.19
CA GLY A 111 -9.50 -12.32 10.53
C GLY A 111 -8.56 -11.19 10.93
N LEU A 112 -7.26 -11.38 10.70
CA LEU A 112 -6.23 -10.37 10.97
C LEU A 112 -6.39 -9.13 10.09
N SER A 113 -6.74 -9.31 8.80
CA SER A 113 -7.02 -8.20 7.89
C SER A 113 -8.22 -7.36 8.35
N ILE A 114 -9.26 -8.01 8.86
CA ILE A 114 -10.44 -7.32 9.41
C ILE A 114 -10.08 -6.58 10.70
N GLU A 115 -9.20 -7.14 11.53
CA GLU A 115 -8.72 -6.44 12.73
C GLU A 115 -7.90 -5.19 12.36
N LEU A 116 -7.04 -5.30 11.34
CA LEU A 116 -6.18 -4.20 10.89
C LEU A 116 -6.93 -3.09 10.17
N TYR A 117 -7.76 -3.43 9.18
CA TYR A 117 -8.40 -2.45 8.28
C TYR A 117 -9.88 -2.20 8.61
N GLY A 118 -10.45 -2.96 9.52
CA GLY A 118 -11.87 -2.95 9.84
C GLY A 118 -12.69 -3.86 8.91
N SER A 119 -13.92 -4.14 9.35
CA SER A 119 -14.90 -4.85 8.53
C SER A 119 -15.69 -3.91 7.64
N VAL A 120 -16.28 -4.46 6.56
CA VAL A 120 -17.21 -3.70 5.72
C VAL A 120 -18.46 -3.35 6.52
N SER A 121 -18.67 -2.06 6.79
CA SER A 121 -19.85 -1.61 7.51
C SER A 121 -21.14 -1.87 6.70
N PRO A 122 -22.29 -2.11 7.36
CA PRO A 122 -23.58 -2.27 6.66
C PRO A 122 -23.92 -1.07 5.77
N THR A 123 -23.58 0.14 6.21
CA THR A 123 -23.78 1.38 5.43
C THR A 123 -22.93 1.38 4.16
N LEU A 124 -21.63 1.06 4.26
CA LEU A 124 -20.73 0.99 3.12
C LEU A 124 -21.19 -0.06 2.11
N ARG A 125 -21.61 -1.23 2.61
CA ARG A 125 -22.17 -2.29 1.77
C ARG A 125 -23.42 -1.83 1.02
N ALA A 126 -24.37 -1.22 1.72
CA ALA A 126 -25.60 -0.73 1.09
C ALA A 126 -25.32 0.33 0.00
N GLN A 127 -24.36 1.21 0.24
CA GLN A 127 -23.92 2.20 -0.76
C GLN A 127 -23.27 1.53 -1.97
N ALA A 128 -22.40 0.55 -1.76
CA ALA A 128 -21.77 -0.20 -2.85
C ALA A 128 -22.82 -0.96 -3.70
N GLU A 129 -23.79 -1.61 -3.05
CA GLU A 129 -24.89 -2.30 -3.73
C GLU A 129 -25.78 -1.33 -4.53
N GLN A 130 -26.04 -0.11 -4.01
CA GLN A 130 -26.76 0.94 -4.74
C GLN A 130 -26.00 1.41 -5.99
N VAL A 131 -24.69 1.62 -5.88
CA VAL A 131 -23.84 1.98 -7.02
C VAL A 131 -23.88 0.86 -8.06
N LEU A 132 -23.71 -0.40 -7.63
CA LEU A 132 -23.75 -1.55 -8.52
C LEU A 132 -25.10 -1.67 -9.26
N ALA A 133 -26.21 -1.45 -8.57
CA ALA A 133 -27.54 -1.47 -9.17
C ALA A 133 -27.79 -0.31 -10.16
N ALA A 134 -27.11 0.84 -9.95
CA ALA A 134 -27.24 2.00 -10.83
C ALA A 134 -26.37 1.91 -12.10
N VAL A 135 -25.34 1.06 -12.11
CA VAL A 135 -24.48 0.83 -13.29
C VAL A 135 -25.19 -0.14 -14.24
N LEU A 136 -25.98 0.41 -15.17
CA LEU A 136 -26.85 -0.36 -16.07
C LEU A 136 -26.12 -1.06 -17.24
N ALA A 137 -24.86 -0.72 -17.51
CA ALA A 137 -24.06 -1.37 -18.54
C ALA A 137 -22.57 -1.33 -18.19
N ALA A 138 -21.88 -2.44 -18.43
CA ALA A 138 -20.43 -2.42 -18.50
C ALA A 138 -20.02 -1.54 -19.70
N GLU A 139 -19.31 -0.45 -19.44
CA GLU A 139 -18.77 0.37 -20.52
C GLU A 139 -17.90 -0.50 -21.44
N SER A 140 -17.94 -0.24 -22.75
CA SER A 140 -17.06 -0.95 -23.69
C SER A 140 -15.61 -0.82 -23.25
N ALA A 141 -14.88 -1.94 -23.33
CA ALA A 141 -13.43 -1.94 -23.27
C ALA A 141 -12.95 -1.15 -24.49
N GLY A 142 -12.69 0.14 -24.29
CA GLY A 142 -12.07 0.97 -25.33
C GLY A 142 -10.62 0.53 -25.54
N SER A 143 -9.81 1.39 -26.15
CA SER A 143 -8.36 1.21 -26.16
C SER A 143 -7.83 1.10 -24.74
N ALA A 144 -6.90 0.15 -24.55
CA ALA A 144 -6.13 -0.01 -23.33
C ALA A 144 -4.67 0.38 -23.59
N LEU A 145 -4.04 0.95 -22.57
CA LEU A 145 -2.60 1.16 -22.49
C LEU A 145 -1.99 -0.07 -21.83
N HIS A 146 -0.95 -0.61 -22.43
CA HIS A 146 -0.09 -1.63 -21.81
C HIS A 146 0.86 -0.96 -20.79
N ALA A 147 1.58 -1.80 -20.03
CA ALA A 147 2.45 -1.38 -18.95
C ALA A 147 3.45 -0.28 -19.34
N GLU A 148 4.13 -0.40 -20.49
CA GLU A 148 5.12 0.59 -20.95
C GLU A 148 4.48 1.92 -21.31
N ALA A 149 3.31 1.92 -21.95
CA ALA A 149 2.60 3.15 -22.27
C ALA A 149 2.10 3.86 -21.00
N PHE A 150 1.66 3.08 -20.00
CA PHE A 150 1.24 3.63 -18.71
C PHE A 150 2.44 4.15 -17.89
N LEU A 151 3.58 3.45 -17.94
CA LEU A 151 4.83 3.89 -17.30
C LEU A 151 5.28 5.26 -17.80
N LEU A 152 5.21 5.50 -19.12
CA LEU A 152 5.56 6.80 -19.69
C LEU A 152 4.70 7.93 -19.11
N LEU A 153 3.39 7.72 -18.98
CA LEU A 153 2.48 8.70 -18.37
C LEU A 153 2.80 8.95 -16.89
N ALA A 154 3.15 7.89 -16.15
CA ALA A 154 3.57 8.03 -14.76
C ALA A 154 4.88 8.83 -14.63
N GLN A 155 5.84 8.58 -15.52
CA GLN A 155 7.12 9.30 -15.56
C GLN A 155 6.93 10.78 -15.92
N GLU A 156 6.01 11.10 -16.83
CA GLU A 156 5.63 12.48 -17.16
C GLU A 156 5.03 13.20 -15.95
N GLU A 157 4.10 12.56 -15.22
CA GLU A 157 3.50 13.14 -14.02
C GLU A 157 4.54 13.33 -12.90
N ILE A 158 5.40 12.33 -12.67
CA ILE A 158 6.50 12.44 -11.70
C ILE A 158 7.45 13.57 -12.08
N ALA A 159 7.78 13.73 -13.37
CA ALA A 159 8.62 14.83 -13.84
C ALA A 159 7.96 16.19 -13.56
N HIS A 160 6.64 16.29 -13.71
CA HIS A 160 5.90 17.51 -13.37
C HIS A 160 6.00 17.90 -11.88
N TYR A 161 6.01 16.91 -10.96
CA TYR A 161 6.28 17.19 -9.55
C TYR A 161 7.73 17.62 -9.31
N ARG A 162 8.71 16.98 -9.99
CA ARG A 162 10.13 17.35 -9.87
C ARG A 162 10.47 18.74 -10.38
N GLU A 163 9.68 19.29 -11.31
CA GLU A 163 9.83 20.69 -11.74
C GLU A 163 9.52 21.69 -10.61
N GLN A 164 8.66 21.30 -9.67
CA GLN A 164 8.25 22.12 -8.53
C GLN A 164 9.18 21.95 -7.33
N ASP A 165 9.65 20.73 -7.12
CA ASP A 165 10.64 20.39 -6.09
C ASP A 165 11.61 19.32 -6.63
N PRO A 166 12.86 19.73 -6.99
CA PRO A 166 13.86 18.81 -7.55
C PRO A 166 14.30 17.69 -6.62
N ASP A 167 14.07 17.83 -5.30
CA ASP A 167 14.48 16.85 -4.29
C ASP A 167 13.42 15.76 -4.07
N ILE A 168 12.30 15.79 -4.81
CA ILE A 168 11.26 14.76 -4.75
C ILE A 168 11.80 13.40 -5.24
N GLU A 169 11.85 12.45 -4.30
CA GLU A 169 12.11 11.04 -4.55
C GLU A 169 10.79 10.32 -4.86
N MET A 170 10.48 10.19 -6.15
CA MET A 170 9.37 9.38 -6.66
C MET A 170 9.84 8.56 -7.87
N HIS A 171 9.50 7.29 -7.90
CA HIS A 171 9.93 6.38 -8.95
C HIS A 171 8.74 5.66 -9.57
N ALA A 172 8.90 5.23 -10.81
CA ALA A 172 7.96 4.33 -11.47
C ALA A 172 8.75 3.31 -12.29
N GLU A 173 8.39 2.04 -12.15
CA GLU A 173 9.04 0.95 -12.86
C GLU A 173 8.06 -0.16 -13.24
N ILE A 174 8.41 -0.88 -14.30
CA ILE A 174 7.77 -2.16 -14.61
C ILE A 174 8.50 -3.24 -13.84
N ARG A 175 7.74 -4.03 -13.10
CA ARG A 175 8.28 -5.03 -12.19
C ARG A 175 7.63 -6.40 -12.45
N PRO A 176 8.39 -7.45 -12.81
CA PRO A 176 7.83 -8.75 -13.21
C PRO A 176 7.03 -9.48 -12.12
N ASP A 177 7.38 -9.28 -10.85
CA ASP A 177 6.72 -9.88 -9.68
C ASP A 177 5.65 -8.97 -9.04
N ALA A 178 5.24 -7.91 -9.75
CA ALA A 178 4.12 -7.05 -9.37
C ALA A 178 2.88 -7.42 -10.18
N VAL A 179 1.71 -7.37 -9.54
CA VAL A 179 0.41 -7.61 -10.18
C VAL A 179 -0.32 -6.28 -10.30
N GLY A 180 -0.79 -5.96 -11.51
CA GLY A 180 -1.51 -4.70 -11.76
C GLY A 180 -0.65 -3.45 -11.47
N VAL A 181 -1.30 -2.41 -10.97
CA VAL A 181 -0.66 -1.13 -10.62
C VAL A 181 -0.78 -0.95 -9.11
N MET A 182 0.33 -0.67 -8.43
CA MET A 182 0.35 -0.41 -6.99
C MET A 182 1.53 0.47 -6.60
N VAL A 183 1.43 1.14 -5.44
CA VAL A 183 2.53 1.91 -4.87
C VAL A 183 3.14 1.18 -3.69
N SER A 184 4.47 1.16 -3.64
CA SER A 184 5.27 0.63 -2.53
C SER A 184 6.36 1.63 -2.18
N GLY A 185 6.27 2.23 -0.98
CA GLY A 185 7.17 3.30 -0.58
C GLY A 185 7.06 4.50 -1.52
N ASP A 186 8.18 4.88 -2.11
CA ASP A 186 8.33 5.98 -3.07
C ASP A 186 8.16 5.54 -4.53
N THR A 187 7.79 4.28 -4.78
CA THR A 187 7.82 3.70 -6.12
C THR A 187 6.44 3.19 -6.55
N LEU A 188 6.00 3.63 -7.74
CA LEU A 188 4.89 3.05 -8.48
C LEU A 188 5.37 1.80 -9.23
N LEU A 189 4.81 0.64 -8.86
CA LEU A 189 5.10 -0.65 -9.46
C LEU A 189 4.00 -1.01 -10.46
N ILE A 190 4.41 -1.37 -11.68
CA ILE A 190 3.51 -1.77 -12.76
C ILE A 190 3.85 -3.20 -13.18
N GLY A 191 2.91 -4.12 -13.05
CA GLY A 191 3.04 -5.48 -13.56
C GLY A 191 3.10 -5.49 -15.09
N PRO A 192 3.90 -6.36 -15.73
CA PRO A 192 4.10 -6.36 -17.19
C PRO A 192 2.80 -6.60 -17.97
N ASP A 193 1.89 -7.40 -17.42
CA ASP A 193 0.60 -7.73 -18.04
C ASP A 193 -0.52 -6.71 -17.72
N SER A 194 -0.16 -5.59 -17.07
CA SER A 194 -1.12 -4.54 -16.72
C SER A 194 -1.72 -3.88 -17.96
N ALA A 195 -3.05 -3.84 -18.00
CA ALA A 195 -3.82 -3.15 -19.03
C ALA A 195 -4.75 -2.11 -18.41
N VAL A 196 -4.50 -0.83 -18.68
CA VAL A 196 -5.28 0.30 -18.15
C VAL A 196 -6.11 0.89 -19.28
N GLN A 197 -7.43 1.05 -19.10
CA GLN A 197 -8.25 1.72 -20.10
C GLN A 197 -7.76 3.15 -20.35
N GLN A 198 -7.54 3.52 -21.61
CA GLN A 198 -6.94 4.81 -21.97
C GLN A 198 -7.71 6.00 -21.36
N ARG A 199 -9.04 5.95 -21.36
CA ARG A 199 -9.89 7.00 -20.77
C ARG A 199 -9.75 7.15 -19.25
N ARG A 200 -9.29 6.11 -18.56
CA ARG A 200 -9.08 6.08 -17.10
C ARG A 200 -7.63 6.33 -16.71
N ALA A 201 -6.70 6.30 -17.67
CA ALA A 201 -5.27 6.39 -17.40
C ALA A 201 -4.91 7.64 -16.59
N ALA A 202 -5.37 8.83 -17.01
CA ALA A 202 -5.11 10.07 -16.29
C ALA A 202 -5.66 10.06 -14.84
N ALA A 203 -6.89 9.56 -14.65
CA ALA A 203 -7.47 9.45 -13.32
C ALA A 203 -6.70 8.47 -12.42
N LEU A 204 -6.23 7.35 -12.98
CA LEU A 204 -5.41 6.39 -12.26
C LEU A 204 -4.04 6.99 -11.93
N ILE A 205 -3.39 7.71 -12.86
CA ILE A 205 -2.13 8.41 -12.60
C ILE A 205 -2.27 9.40 -11.44
N HIS A 206 -3.32 10.23 -11.42
CA HIS A 206 -3.54 11.14 -10.30
C HIS A 206 -3.84 10.40 -8.98
N HIS A 207 -4.43 9.21 -9.03
CA HIS A 207 -4.60 8.38 -7.84
C HIS A 207 -3.25 7.85 -7.35
N GLU A 208 -2.51 7.15 -8.20
CA GLU A 208 -1.26 6.51 -7.80
C GLU A 208 -0.16 7.52 -7.46
N VAL A 209 0.08 8.49 -8.34
CA VAL A 209 1.10 9.53 -8.13
C VAL A 209 0.56 10.62 -7.20
N GLY A 210 -0.55 11.24 -7.57
CA GLY A 210 -1.08 12.40 -6.85
C GLY A 210 -1.67 12.10 -5.45
N THR A 211 -2.09 10.86 -5.17
CA THR A 211 -2.55 10.47 -3.83
C THR A 211 -1.47 9.70 -3.08
N HIS A 212 -1.00 8.57 -3.58
CA HIS A 212 -0.09 7.71 -2.79
C HIS A 212 1.33 8.26 -2.73
N LEU A 213 1.97 8.51 -3.87
CA LEU A 213 3.36 8.99 -3.89
C LEU A 213 3.52 10.40 -3.29
N VAL A 214 2.62 11.33 -3.62
CA VAL A 214 2.63 12.67 -3.03
C VAL A 214 2.39 12.63 -1.52
N THR A 215 1.49 11.77 -1.03
CA THR A 215 1.29 11.62 0.43
C THR A 215 2.53 11.08 1.11
N GLN A 216 3.20 10.10 0.50
CA GLN A 216 4.46 9.55 1.01
C GLN A 216 5.54 10.64 1.11
N VAL A 217 5.75 11.42 0.05
CA VAL A 217 6.74 12.51 0.03
C VAL A 217 6.44 13.58 1.07
N ASN A 218 5.18 14.01 1.17
CA ASN A 218 4.76 14.97 2.19
C ASN A 218 4.94 14.42 3.62
N GLY A 219 4.74 13.11 3.80
CA GLY A 219 4.97 12.42 5.07
C GLY A 219 6.45 12.40 5.45
N ALA A 220 7.33 12.10 4.49
CA ALA A 220 8.78 12.07 4.69
C ALA A 220 9.38 13.47 4.99
N ALA A 221 8.71 14.54 4.54
CA ALA A 221 9.10 15.92 4.80
C ALA A 221 8.57 16.48 6.14
N GLN A 222 7.85 15.70 6.95
CA GLN A 222 7.40 16.15 8.27
C GLN A 222 8.58 16.24 9.27
N PRO A 223 8.58 17.23 10.19
CA PRO A 223 9.66 17.44 11.16
C PRO A 223 9.85 16.30 12.16
#